data_AF-A0A7C6IMQ0-F1
#
_entry.id   AF-A0A7C6IMQ0-F1
#
_cell.length_a   1.000
_cell.length_b   1.000
_cell.length_c   1.000
_cell.angle_alpha   90.00
_cell.angle_beta   90.00
_cell.angle_gamma   90.00
#
_symmetry.space_group_name_H-M   'P 1'
#
loop_
_entity.id
_entity.type
_entity.pdbx_description
1 polymer ?
#
loop_
_entity_poly.entity_id
_entity_poly.type
_entity_poly.pdbx_seq_one_letter_code
_entity_poly.pdbx_strand_id
1 'polypeptide(L)'
;MSYWDWNGFKVVKEFQYLGLLKFVFQYIYYAFETALFTLILVFGHKAFELWLGKTNFPYGGVVLALTWGLVHILTKGSILIGLLGALGGFMYGAVYLLTNRDIRKVLPILFLMFIM
;
A
#
# COMPACT_ATOMS: atom_id res chain seq x y z
N MET A 1 -8.61 2.05 -5.58
CA MET A 1 -9.72 1.73 -6.50
C MET A 1 -9.85 0.23 -6.54
N SER A 2 -10.90 -0.31 -5.93
CA SER A 2 -11.04 -1.74 -5.55
C SER A 2 -12.05 -2.49 -6.43
N TYR A 3 -12.27 -3.77 -6.12
CA TYR A 3 -13.34 -4.64 -6.66
C TYR A 3 -14.67 -3.93 -6.99
N TRP A 4 -15.10 -2.98 -6.14
CA TRP A 4 -16.36 -2.23 -6.32
C TRP A 4 -16.31 -1.23 -7.48
N ASP A 5 -15.16 -0.62 -7.73
CA ASP A 5 -14.96 0.31 -8.85
C ASP A 5 -14.89 -0.44 -10.19
N TRP A 6 -14.44 -1.70 -10.17
CA TRP A 6 -14.26 -2.54 -11.36
C TRP A 6 -15.43 -3.49 -11.64
N ASN A 7 -16.39 -3.60 -10.72
CA ASN A 7 -17.51 -4.54 -10.78
C ASN A 7 -17.05 -5.98 -11.11
N GLY A 8 -16.05 -6.45 -10.35
CA GLY A 8 -15.42 -7.76 -10.55
C GLY A 8 -13.96 -7.79 -10.09
N PHE A 9 -13.29 -8.92 -10.34
CA PHE A 9 -11.88 -9.09 -9.96
C PHE A 9 -10.98 -8.12 -10.74
N LYS A 10 -10.42 -7.14 -10.04
CA LYS A 10 -9.68 -6.00 -10.62
C LYS A 10 -8.64 -6.44 -11.65
N VAL A 11 -7.81 -7.43 -11.34
CA VAL A 11 -6.76 -7.94 -12.25
C VAL A 11 -7.33 -8.41 -13.59
N VAL A 12 -8.45 -9.15 -13.58
CA VAL A 12 -9.09 -9.65 -14.81
C VAL A 12 -9.71 -8.49 -15.59
N LYS A 13 -10.34 -7.55 -14.90
CA LYS A 13 -10.96 -6.38 -15.54
C LYS A 13 -9.92 -5.45 -16.16
N GLU A 14 -8.82 -5.20 -15.47
CA GLU A 14 -7.68 -4.43 -15.99
C GLU A 14 -7.08 -5.09 -17.23
N PHE A 15 -6.91 -6.42 -17.22
CA PHE A 15 -6.43 -7.13 -18.40
C PHE A 15 -7.37 -6.98 -19.60
N GLN A 16 -8.68 -7.12 -19.39
CA GLN A 16 -9.70 -6.95 -20.43
C GLN A 16 -9.75 -5.52 -20.99
N TYR A 17 -9.56 -4.51 -20.12
CA TYR A 17 -9.66 -3.10 -20.51
C TYR A 17 -8.38 -2.55 -21.17
N LEU A 18 -7.21 -2.92 -20.64
CA LEU A 18 -5.92 -2.38 -21.08
C LEU A 18 -5.31 -3.17 -22.25
N GLY A 19 -5.64 -4.46 -22.38
CA GLY A 19 -4.95 -5.39 -23.26
C GLY A 19 -3.53 -5.72 -22.77
N LEU A 20 -2.89 -6.71 -23.41
CA LEU A 20 -1.66 -7.34 -22.91
C LEU A 20 -0.52 -6.34 -22.62
N LEU A 21 -0.18 -5.47 -23.59
CA LEU A 21 1.00 -4.59 -23.47
C LEU A 21 0.85 -3.59 -22.32
N LYS A 22 -0.27 -2.85 -22.28
CA LYS A 22 -0.53 -1.86 -21.23
C LYS A 22 -0.68 -2.52 -19.87
N PHE A 23 -1.29 -3.70 -19.81
CA PHE A 23 -1.40 -4.49 -18.58
C PHE A 23 -0.02 -4.85 -18.02
N VAL A 24 0.92 -5.32 -18.85
CA VAL A 24 2.29 -5.64 -18.40
C VAL A 24 2.97 -4.40 -17.80
N PHE A 25 2.95 -3.27 -18.49
CA PHE A 25 3.54 -2.03 -17.97
C PHE A 25 2.85 -1.52 -16.70
N GLN A 26 1.53 -1.68 -16.60
CA GLN A 26 0.76 -1.33 -15.39
C GLN A 26 1.21 -2.15 -14.18
N TYR A 27 1.50 -3.43 -14.35
CA TYR A 27 1.90 -4.32 -13.26
C TYR A 27 3.37 -4.14 -12.87
N ILE A 28 4.23 -3.79 -13.83
CA ILE A 28 5.58 -3.30 -13.55
C ILE A 28 5.49 -2.03 -12.69
N TYR A 29 4.65 -1.08 -13.09
CA TYR A 29 4.40 0.14 -12.33
C TYR A 29 3.89 -0.13 -10.90
N TYR A 30 2.94 -1.05 -10.73
CA TYR A 30 2.45 -1.46 -9.40
C TYR A 30 3.52 -2.12 -8.53
N ALA A 31 4.45 -2.87 -9.13
CA ALA A 31 5.58 -3.43 -8.39
C ALA A 31 6.50 -2.32 -7.86
N PHE A 32 6.77 -1.29 -8.67
CA PHE A 32 7.54 -0.12 -8.25
C PHE A 32 6.84 0.71 -7.17
N GLU A 33 5.54 0.99 -7.32
CA GLU A 33 4.77 1.68 -6.28
C GLU A 33 4.80 0.89 -4.96
N THR A 34 4.61 -0.42 -5.03
CA THR A 34 4.65 -1.29 -3.84
C THR A 34 6.00 -1.24 -3.16
N ALA A 35 7.10 -1.34 -3.93
CA ALA A 35 8.44 -1.20 -3.38
C ALA A 35 8.62 0.16 -2.70
N LEU A 36 8.20 1.25 -3.37
CA LEU A 36 8.35 2.62 -2.86
C LEU A 36 7.61 2.82 -1.53
N PHE A 37 6.32 2.50 -1.47
CA PHE A 37 5.58 2.68 -0.23
C PHE A 37 6.04 1.72 0.88
N THR A 38 6.55 0.54 0.51
CA THR A 38 7.15 -0.39 1.48
C THR A 38 8.42 0.20 2.10
N LEU A 39 9.24 0.94 1.34
CA LEU A 39 10.40 1.65 1.89
C LEU A 39 9.96 2.72 2.90
N ILE A 40 8.95 3.54 2.56
CA ILE A 40 8.37 4.54 3.46
C ILE A 40 7.90 3.86 4.76
N LEU A 41 7.18 2.75 4.63
CA LEU A 41 6.68 1.97 5.76
C LEU A 41 7.83 1.47 6.63
N VAL A 42 8.85 0.82 6.06
CA VAL A 42 9.94 0.19 6.81
C VAL A 42 10.79 1.22 7.52
N PHE A 43 11.22 2.27 6.81
CA PHE A 43 12.06 3.31 7.39
C PHE A 43 11.29 4.18 8.38
N GLY A 44 10.03 4.52 8.07
CA GLY A 44 9.14 5.20 9.00
C GLY A 44 8.93 4.38 10.28
N HIS A 45 8.74 3.07 10.15
CA HIS A 45 8.63 2.20 11.31
C HIS A 45 9.88 2.24 12.18
N LYS A 46 11.06 2.03 11.57
CA LYS A 46 12.34 2.03 12.29
C LYS A 46 12.61 3.35 13.02
N ALA A 47 12.33 4.48 12.39
CA ALA A 47 12.56 5.80 12.99
C ALA A 47 11.70 6.01 14.25
N PHE A 48 10.40 5.75 14.16
CA PHE A 48 9.48 5.97 15.28
C PHE A 48 9.56 4.86 16.35
N GLU A 49 9.89 3.63 15.98
CA GLU A 49 10.19 2.57 16.95
C GLU A 49 11.41 2.96 17.80
N LEU A 50 12.46 3.53 17.18
CA LEU A 50 13.63 4.05 17.89
C LEU A 50 13.28 5.23 18.81
N TRP A 51 12.45 6.16 18.34
CA TRP A 51 12.10 7.36 19.12
C TRP A 51 11.14 7.10 20.27
N LEU A 52 10.19 6.18 20.10
CA LEU A 52 9.10 5.95 21.05
C LEU A 52 9.25 4.67 21.87
N GLY A 53 10.18 3.79 21.49
CA GLY A 53 10.55 2.59 22.24
C GLY A 53 9.51 1.47 22.28
N LYS A 54 8.35 1.61 21.60
CA LYS A 54 7.30 0.58 21.58
C LYS A 54 7.34 -0.25 20.30
N THR A 55 7.74 -1.50 20.40
CA THR A 55 7.89 -2.35 19.20
C THR A 55 6.56 -2.87 18.63
N ASN A 56 5.50 -2.95 19.43
CA ASN A 56 4.23 -3.58 19.02
C ASN A 56 3.20 -2.63 18.37
N PHE A 57 3.58 -1.38 18.09
CA PHE A 57 2.69 -0.41 17.47
C PHE A 57 3.08 -0.20 15.99
N PRO A 58 2.12 -0.15 15.04
CA PRO A 58 2.41 -0.11 13.60
C PRO A 58 2.83 1.28 13.11
N TYR A 59 3.94 1.83 13.62
CA TYR A 59 4.41 3.18 13.30
C TYR A 59 4.58 3.43 11.81
N GLY A 60 5.20 2.49 11.09
CA GLY A 60 5.34 2.57 9.63
C GLY A 60 4.00 2.69 8.91
N GLY A 61 2.95 2.05 9.42
CA GLY A 61 1.61 2.18 8.87
C GLY A 61 0.99 3.55 9.11
N VAL A 62 1.24 4.16 10.28
CA VAL A 62 0.82 5.55 10.55
C VAL A 62 1.56 6.52 9.65
N VAL A 63 2.88 6.39 9.52
CA VAL A 63 3.68 7.22 8.60
C VAL A 63 3.16 7.09 7.18
N LEU A 64 2.88 5.86 6.72
CA LEU A 64 2.35 5.62 5.39
C LEU A 64 0.92 6.17 5.22
N ALA A 65 0.08 6.06 6.24
CA ALA A 65 -1.27 6.63 6.21
C ALA A 65 -1.26 8.14 6.01
N LEU A 66 -0.31 8.84 6.64
CA LEU A 66 -0.15 10.29 6.53
C LEU A 66 0.48 10.70 5.20
N THR A 67 1.55 10.02 4.78
CA THR A 67 2.35 10.43 3.60
C THR A 67 1.80 9.93 2.27
N TRP A 68 1.20 8.74 2.27
CA TRP A 68 0.60 8.17 1.08
C TRP A 68 -0.91 8.36 1.12
N GLY A 69 -1.58 7.91 2.19
CA GLY A 69 -3.03 7.97 2.31
C GLY A 69 -3.61 9.38 2.22
N LEU A 70 -3.21 10.29 3.11
CA LEU A 70 -3.77 11.65 3.12
C LEU A 70 -3.35 12.49 1.90
N VAL A 71 -2.16 12.27 1.34
CA VAL A 71 -1.74 12.95 0.11
C VAL A 71 -2.66 12.60 -1.06
N HIS A 72 -3.29 11.41 -1.07
CA HIS A 72 -4.29 11.06 -2.08
C HIS A 72 -5.55 11.92 -2.02
N ILE A 73 -5.86 12.59 -0.90
CA ILE A 73 -6.94 13.59 -0.87
C ILE A 73 -6.65 14.70 -1.88
N LEU A 74 -5.39 15.17 -1.90
CA LEU A 74 -4.95 16.27 -2.76
C LEU A 74 -4.83 15.81 -4.21
N THR A 75 -4.18 14.66 -4.45
CA THR A 75 -3.88 14.22 -5.82
C THR A 75 -5.07 13.57 -6.53
N LYS A 76 -6.06 13.06 -5.80
CA LYS A 76 -7.28 12.45 -6.36
C LYS A 76 -8.53 13.31 -6.15
N GLY A 77 -8.43 14.43 -5.42
CA GLY A 77 -9.55 15.34 -5.16
C GLY A 77 -10.68 14.72 -4.35
N SER A 78 -10.43 13.66 -3.58
CA SER A 78 -11.46 12.90 -2.86
C SER A 78 -11.01 12.54 -1.45
N ILE A 79 -11.74 13.06 -0.47
CA ILE A 79 -11.53 12.76 0.96
C ILE A 79 -11.71 11.27 1.22
N LEU A 80 -12.74 10.65 0.63
CA LEU A 80 -13.00 9.22 0.80
C LEU A 80 -11.82 8.37 0.30
N ILE A 81 -11.28 8.68 -0.88
CA ILE A 81 -10.12 7.95 -1.43
C ILE A 81 -8.91 8.08 -0.51
N GLY A 82 -8.66 9.28 0.02
CA GLY A 82 -7.54 9.47 0.94
C GLY A 82 -7.73 8.79 2.29
N LEU A 83 -8.95 8.77 2.85
CA LEU A 83 -9.25 8.04 4.08
C LEU A 83 -9.11 6.52 3.90
N LEU A 84 -9.58 5.98 2.77
CA LEU A 84 -9.37 4.57 2.42
C LEU A 84 -7.88 4.25 2.23
N GLY A 85 -7.13 5.17 1.59
CA GLY A 85 -5.68 5.06 1.46
C GLY A 85 -4.97 5.10 2.82
N ALA A 86 -5.42 5.95 3.74
CA ALA A 86 -4.88 6.05 5.09
C ALA A 86 -5.14 4.78 5.91
N LEU A 87 -6.37 4.23 5.82
CA LEU A 87 -6.71 2.94 6.42
C LEU A 87 -5.84 1.82 5.84
N GLY A 88 -5.67 1.79 4.51
CA GLY A 88 -4.79 0.83 3.83
C GLY A 88 -3.34 0.93 4.31
N GLY A 89 -2.80 2.16 4.44
CA GLY A 89 -1.47 2.39 4.98
C GLY A 89 -1.30 1.84 6.40
N PHE A 90 -2.28 2.07 7.27
CA PHE A 90 -2.28 1.50 8.63
C PHE A 90 -2.32 -0.04 8.61
N MET A 91 -3.17 -0.64 7.77
CA MET A 91 -3.25 -2.08 7.59
C MET A 91 -1.92 -2.68 7.10
N TYR A 92 -1.21 -2.01 6.18
CA TYR A 92 0.12 -2.45 5.75
C TYR A 92 1.11 -2.45 6.91
N GLY A 93 1.05 -1.45 7.80
CA GLY A 93 1.85 -1.42 9.03
C GLY A 93 1.55 -2.58 9.98
N ALA A 94 0.28 -2.99 10.08
CA ALA A 94 -0.10 -4.18 10.86
C ALA A 94 0.46 -5.47 10.23
N VAL A 95 0.38 -5.63 8.91
CA VAL A 95 0.99 -6.76 8.19
C VAL A 95 2.50 -6.81 8.40
N TYR A 96 3.18 -5.67 8.38
CA TYR A 96 4.61 -5.60 8.67
C TYR A 96 4.96 -6.15 10.05
N LEU A 97 4.14 -5.87 11.07
CA LEU A 97 4.32 -6.45 12.41
C LEU A 97 3.99 -7.95 12.44
N LEU A 98 2.86 -8.37 11.86
CA LEU A 98 2.39 -9.76 11.85
C LEU A 98 3.34 -10.70 11.10
N THR A 99 4.11 -10.18 10.15
CA THR A 99 5.13 -10.92 9.39
C THR A 99 6.50 -10.91 10.07
N ASN A 100 6.57 -10.49 11.34
CA ASN A 100 7.81 -10.33 12.10
C ASN A 100 8.82 -9.41 11.39
N ARG A 101 8.33 -8.39 10.66
CA ARG A 101 9.16 -7.41 9.96
C ARG A 101 10.06 -8.03 8.87
N ASP A 102 9.77 -9.25 8.43
CA ASP A 102 10.55 -9.92 7.38
C ASP A 102 10.16 -9.38 6.00
N ILE A 103 11.01 -8.54 5.42
CA ILE A 103 10.77 -7.87 4.15
C ILE A 103 10.46 -8.84 3.00
N ARG A 104 11.01 -10.06 3.04
CA ARG A 104 10.79 -11.10 2.02
C ARG A 104 9.34 -11.59 2.02
N LYS A 105 8.65 -11.48 3.16
CA LYS A 105 7.23 -11.80 3.31
C LYS A 105 6.36 -10.57 3.09
N VAL A 106 6.77 -9.43 3.64
CA VAL A 106 6.04 -8.16 3.56
C VAL A 106 5.82 -7.75 2.11
N LEU A 107 6.89 -7.69 1.32
CA LEU A 107 6.82 -7.17 -0.05
C LEU A 107 5.79 -7.91 -0.94
N PRO A 108 5.81 -9.27 -1.06
CA PRO A 108 4.79 -9.97 -1.84
C PRO A 108 3.38 -9.86 -1.25
N ILE A 109 3.22 -9.81 0.08
CA ILE A 109 1.89 -9.66 0.69
C ILE A 109 1.32 -8.27 0.40
N LEU A 110 2.12 -7.21 0.58
CA LEU A 110 1.68 -5.85 0.31
C LEU A 110 1.40 -5.62 -1.18
N PHE A 111 2.17 -6.25 -2.08
CA PHE A 111 1.89 -6.22 -3.51
C PHE A 111 0.52 -6.81 -3.82
N LEU A 112 0.22 -8.01 -3.29
CA LEU A 112 -1.08 -8.67 -3.46
C LEU A 112 -2.21 -7.80 -2.91
N MET A 113 -2.07 -7.25 -1.71
CA MET A 113 -3.08 -6.35 -1.13
C MET A 113 -3.31 -5.10 -2.00
N PHE A 114 -2.27 -4.59 -2.64
CA PHE A 114 -2.34 -3.37 -3.44
C PHE A 114 -3.00 -3.58 -4.82
N ILE A 115 -2.76 -4.72 -5.46
CA ILE A 115 -3.34 -5.03 -6.76
C ILE A 115 -4.78 -5.56 -6.68
N MET A 116 -5.24 -6.00 -5.50
CA MET A 116 -6.62 -6.48 -5.27
C MET A 116 -7.66 -5.37 -5.12
#